data_AF-A0A7W9IGS5-F1
#
_entry.id   AF-A0A7W9IGS5-F1
#
_cell.length_a   1.000
_cell.length_b   1.000
_cell.length_c   1.000
_cell.angle_alpha   90.00
_cell.angle_beta   90.00
_cell.angle_gamma   90.00
#
_symmetry.space_group_name_H-M   'P 1'
#
loop_
_entity.id
_entity.type
_entity.pdbx_description
1 polymer ?
#
loop_
_entity_poly.entity_id
_entity_poly.type
_entity_poly.pdbx_seq_one_letter_code
_entity_poly.pdbx_strand_id
1 'polypeptide(L)' 'MATAIALLGLCLPVVTLCYIARCLISPWGTCRRCAPGGKNRTCRACNGTGMRPRLGWQLFVHFRRLHRDGTR' A
#
# COMPACT_ATOMS: atom_id res chain seq x y z
N MET A 1 21.03 -5.01 29.04
CA MET A 1 19.93 -4.03 29.09
C MET A 1 20.03 -3.04 27.93
N ALA A 2 21.12 -2.26 27.82
CA ALA A 2 21.31 -1.30 26.72
C ALA A 2 21.36 -1.93 25.31
N THR A 3 21.96 -3.11 25.17
CA THR A 3 22.04 -3.85 23.89
C THR A 3 20.67 -4.31 23.38
N ALA A 4 19.77 -4.72 24.27
CA ALA A 4 18.41 -5.12 23.92
C ALA A 4 17.58 -3.93 23.41
N ILE A 5 17.73 -2.76 24.04
CA ILE A 5 17.06 -1.52 23.63
C ILE A 5 17.58 -1.07 22.26
N ALA A 6 18.89 -1.12 22.02
CA ALA A 6 19.48 -0.78 20.73
C ALA A 6 19.00 -1.71 19.60
N LEU A 7 18.92 -3.02 19.87
CA LEU A 7 18.40 -4.00 18.90
C LEU A 7 16.91 -3.75 18.58
N LEU A 8 16.08 -3.50 19.59
CA LEU A 8 14.67 -3.15 19.38
C LEU A 8 14.51 -1.85 18.60
N GLY A 9 15.28 -0.83 18.95
CA GLY A 9 15.28 0.48 18.30
C GLY A 9 15.66 0.42 16.82
N LEU A 10 16.55 -0.50 16.44
CA LEU A 10 16.92 -0.71 15.03
C LEU A 10 15.95 -1.65 14.30
N CYS A 11 15.46 -2.69 14.96
CA CYS A 11 14.60 -3.70 14.32
C CYS A 11 13.23 -3.13 13.96
N LEU A 12 12.66 -2.26 14.82
CA LEU A 12 11.37 -1.61 14.56
C LEU A 12 11.34 -0.86 13.22
N PRO A 13 12.22 0.14 12.97
CA PRO A 13 12.20 0.91 11.73
C PRO A 13 12.54 0.04 10.52
N VAL A 14 13.41 -0.96 10.66
CA VAL A 14 13.72 -1.90 9.57
C VAL A 14 12.47 -2.67 9.14
N VAL A 15 11.70 -3.21 10.09
CA VAL A 15 10.44 -3.92 9.79
C VAL A 15 9.41 -2.95 9.19
N THR A 16 9.30 -1.73 9.72
CA THR A 16 8.40 -0.71 9.19
C THR A 16 8.74 -0.34 7.75
N LEU A 17 10.02 -0.09 7.45
CA LEU A 17 10.49 0.24 6.10
C LEU A 17 10.32 -0.93 5.14
N CYS A 18 10.61 -2.15 5.56
CA CYS A 18 10.36 -3.37 4.76
C CYS A 18 8.87 -3.53 4.43
N TYR A 19 7.97 -3.26 5.39
CA TYR A 19 6.54 -3.30 5.16
C TYR A 19 6.10 -2.23 4.14
N ILE A 20 6.58 -0.99 4.30
CA ILE A 20 6.31 0.11 3.36
C ILE A 20 6.84 -0.25 1.96
N ALA A 21 8.07 -0.76 1.85
CA ALA A 21 8.66 -1.18 0.58
C ALA A 21 7.83 -2.28 -0.10
N ARG A 22 7.36 -3.29 0.64
CA ARG A 22 6.44 -4.30 0.08
C ARG A 22 5.12 -3.71 -0.39
N CYS A 23 4.57 -2.74 0.35
CA CYS A 23 3.36 -2.03 -0.06
C CYS A 23 3.57 -1.21 -1.35
N LEU A 24 4.80 -0.72 -1.59
CA LEU A 24 5.17 -0.01 -2.81
C LEU A 24 5.40 -0.96 -4.00
N ILE A 25 6.05 -2.12 -3.77
CA ILE A 25 6.33 -3.13 -4.80
C ILE A 25 5.05 -3.84 -5.28
N SER A 26 4.12 -4.13 -4.36
CA SER A 26 2.84 -4.78 -4.68
C SER A 26 1.67 -3.85 -4.37
N PRO A 27 1.39 -2.88 -5.25
CA PRO A 27 0.33 -1.91 -5.00
C PRO A 27 -1.07 -2.50 -5.18
N TRP A 28 -1.23 -3.66 -5.81
CA TRP A 28 -2.54 -4.26 -6.08
C TRP A 28 -2.90 -5.34 -5.07
N GLY A 29 -4.09 -5.23 -4.49
CA GLY A 29 -4.77 -6.30 -3.76
C GLY A 29 -5.95 -6.84 -4.58
N THR A 30 -6.40 -8.06 -4.27
CA THR A 30 -7.61 -8.61 -4.88
C THR A 30 -8.86 -7.91 -4.34
N CYS A 31 -9.82 -7.65 -5.22
CA CYS A 31 -11.09 -7.09 -4.77
C CYS A 31 -11.85 -8.15 -3.97
N ARG A 32 -12.05 -7.91 -2.66
CA ARG A 32 -12.79 -8.83 -1.76
C ARG A 32 -14.23 -9.10 -2.22
N ARG A 33 -14.89 -8.14 -2.87
CA ARG A 33 -16.24 -8.30 -3.43
C ARG A 33 -16.29 -9.16 -4.70
N CYS A 34 -15.13 -9.34 -5.33
CA CYS A 34 -14.98 -10.15 -6.53
C CYS A 34 -14.46 -11.55 -6.19
N ALA A 35 -13.91 -11.77 -5.00
CA ALA A 35 -13.46 -13.08 -4.56
C ALA A 35 -14.66 -13.94 -4.10
N PRO A 36 -14.68 -15.26 -4.40
CA PRO A 36 -13.65 -16.04 -5.10
C PRO A 36 -13.76 -16.04 -6.64
N GLY A 37 -14.86 -15.56 -7.22
CA GLY A 37 -15.17 -15.63 -8.66
C GLY A 37 -14.27 -14.79 -9.59
N GLY A 38 -13.36 -14.00 -9.05
CA GLY A 38 -12.42 -13.19 -9.82
C GLY A 38 -13.06 -11.96 -10.45
N LYS A 39 -12.44 -11.46 -11.52
CA LYS A 39 -12.76 -10.17 -12.15
C LYS A 39 -14.23 -10.10 -12.59
N ASN A 40 -15.03 -9.27 -11.92
CA ASN A 40 -16.40 -8.97 -12.32
C ASN A 40 -16.49 -7.58 -12.97
N ARG A 41 -16.83 -7.51 -14.26
CA ARG A 41 -16.99 -6.27 -15.04
C ARG A 41 -18.02 -5.30 -14.45
N THR A 42 -19.02 -5.79 -13.72
CA THR A 42 -20.08 -4.96 -13.12
C THR A 42 -19.75 -4.50 -11.70
N CYS A 43 -18.61 -4.89 -11.14
CA CYS A 43 -18.25 -4.53 -9.78
C CYS A 43 -17.89 -3.03 -9.69
N ARG A 44 -18.75 -2.25 -9.01
CA ARG A 44 -18.52 -0.82 -8.72
C ARG A 44 -17.31 -0.54 -7.82
N ALA A 45 -16.87 -1.52 -7.04
CA ALA A 45 -15.77 -1.32 -6.08
C ALA A 45 -14.38 -1.35 -6.73
N CYS A 46 -14.20 -2.14 -7.79
CA CYS A 46 -12.96 -2.24 -8.55
C CYS A 46 -13.10 -1.72 -9.99
N ASN A 47 -14.27 -1.18 -10.36
CA ASN A 47 -14.63 -0.75 -11.72
C ASN A 47 -14.25 -1.80 -12.78
N GLY A 48 -14.56 -3.07 -12.51
CA GLY A 48 -14.29 -4.15 -13.45
C GLY A 48 -12.83 -4.61 -13.56
N THR A 49 -11.88 -4.02 -12.84
CA THR A 49 -10.46 -4.44 -12.88
C THR A 49 -10.18 -5.73 -12.11
N GLY A 50 -11.04 -6.06 -11.13
CA GLY A 50 -10.82 -7.19 -10.20
C GLY A 50 -9.73 -6.91 -9.15
N MET A 51 -9.08 -5.74 -9.21
CA MET A 51 -7.98 -5.34 -8.35
C MET A 51 -8.33 -4.06 -7.60
N ARG A 52 -7.81 -3.90 -6.38
CA ARG A 52 -7.95 -2.67 -5.60
C ARG A 52 -6.57 -2.20 -5.14
N PRO A 53 -6.20 -0.92 -5.34
CA PRO A 53 -4.93 -0.43 -4.84
C PRO A 53 -4.87 -0.54 -3.31
N ARG A 54 -3.73 -1.00 -2.79
CA ARG A 54 -3.41 -0.99 -1.36
C ARG A 54 -3.15 0.45 -0.89
N LEU A 55 -3.24 0.66 0.42
CA LEU A 55 -3.02 1.97 1.07
C LEU A 55 -1.71 2.65 0.61
N GLY A 56 -0.62 1.90 0.46
CA GLY A 56 0.66 2.47 0.02
C GLY A 56 0.58 3.17 -1.34
N TRP A 57 -0.10 2.56 -2.31
CA TRP A 57 -0.29 3.18 -3.63
C TRP A 57 -1.22 4.39 -3.58
N GLN A 58 -2.27 4.32 -2.76
CA GLN A 58 -3.18 5.45 -2.57
C GLN A 58 -2.45 6.66 -1.97
N LEU A 59 -1.62 6.45 -0.95
CA LEU A 59 -0.75 7.46 -0.36
C LEU A 59 0.24 8.02 -1.38
N PHE A 60 0.91 7.17 -2.16
CA PHE A 60 1.86 7.63 -3.17
C PHE A 60 1.21 8.49 -4.25
N VAL A 61 0.03 8.10 -4.74
CA VAL A 61 -0.74 8.91 -5.69
C VAL A 61 -1.20 10.22 -5.04
N HIS A 62 -1.61 10.19 -3.78
CA HIS A 62 -2.01 11.38 -3.03
C HIS A 62 -0.85 12.38 -2.86
N PHE A 63 0.31 11.92 -2.38
CA PHE A 63 1.51 12.75 -2.25
C PHE A 63 1.99 13.29 -3.60
N ARG A 64 1.94 12.47 -4.67
CA ARG A 64 2.28 12.96 -6.01
C ARG A 64 1.34 14.05 -6.52
N ARG A 65 0.05 14.00 -6.17
CA ARG A 65 -0.91 15.09 -6.47
C ARG A 65 -0.57 16.33 -5.66
N LEU A 66 -0.38 16.19 -4.36
CA LEU A 66 -0.04 17.29 -3.46
C LEU A 66 1.26 18.02 -3.90
N HIS A 67 2.29 17.26 -4.28
CA HIS A 67 3.53 17.82 -4.80
C HIS A 67 3.30 18.59 -6.11
N ARG A 68 2.47 18.07 -7.03
CA ARG A 68 2.14 18.75 -8.29
C ARG A 68 1.36 20.04 -8.06
N ASP A 69 0.43 20.02 -7.11
CA ASP A 69 -0.39 21.19 -6.76
C ASP A 69 0.46 22.28 -6.09
N GLY A 70 1.48 21.91 -5.30
CA GLY A 70 2.41 22.87 -4.70
C GLY A 70 3.53 23.36 -5.63
N THR A 71 3.71 22.76 -6.80
CA THR A 71 4.71 23.16 -7.81
C THR A 71 4.10 23.89 -9.01
N ARG A 72 2.82 24.25 -8.94
CA ARG A 72 2.07 24.97 -9.96
C ARG A 72 1.68 26.35 -9.48
#